data_AF-A0AAJ1V6U8-F1
#
_entry.id   AF-A0AAJ1V6U8-F1
#
_cell.length_a   1.000
_cell.length_b   1.000
_cell.length_c   1.000
_cell.angle_alpha   90.00
_cell.angle_beta   90.00
_cell.angle_gamma   90.00
#
_symmetry.space_group_name_H-M   'P 1'
#
loop_
_entity.id
_entity.type
_entity.pdbx_description
1 polymer ?
#
loop_
_entity_poly.entity_id
_entity_poly.type
_entity_poly.pdbx_seq_one_letter_code
_entity_poly.pdbx_strand_id
1 'polypeptide(L)' 'MNDLNYDSIKNKIESEVCPIHQKNAVFVKTTESFNIAACCEDFKTEMIEKSNYIVAEETKKNMDNILKKAFEK' A
#
# COMPACT_ATOMS: atom_id res chain seq x y z
N MET A 1 4.37 17.02 5.54
CA MET A 1 3.63 15.81 6.00
C MET A 1 4.24 14.62 5.28
N ASN A 2 4.38 13.47 5.93
CA ASN A 2 4.88 12.24 5.28
C ASN A 2 3.88 11.83 4.19
N ASP A 3 4.14 12.23 2.95
CA ASP A 3 3.35 11.80 1.80
C ASP A 3 3.65 10.33 1.52
N LEU A 4 2.91 9.44 2.20
CA LEU A 4 2.79 8.04 1.77
C LEU A 4 2.36 8.04 0.31
N ASN A 5 3.05 7.26 -0.52
CA ASN A 5 2.77 7.24 -1.95
C ASN A 5 1.55 6.33 -2.20
N TYR A 6 0.36 6.89 -2.01
CA TYR A 6 -0.90 6.17 -2.23
C TYR A 6 -1.04 5.64 -3.66
N ASP A 7 -0.38 6.24 -4.66
CA ASP A 7 -0.43 5.75 -6.04
C ASP A 7 0.37 4.45 -6.20
N SER A 8 1.51 4.34 -5.51
CA SER A 8 2.32 3.10 -5.44
C SER A 8 1.52 1.95 -4.81
N ILE A 9 0.83 2.25 -3.70
CA ILE A 9 -0.04 1.29 -3.00
C ILE A 9 -1.21 0.88 -3.90
N LYS A 10 -1.91 1.86 -4.49
CA LYS A 10 -3.03 1.64 -5.41
C LYS A 10 -2.65 0.72 -6.58
N ASN A 11 -1.57 1.06 -7.29
CA ASN A 11 -1.16 0.32 -8.48
C ASN A 11 -0.83 -1.14 -8.15
N LYS A 12 -0.21 -1.41 -7.00
CA LYS A 12 0.07 -2.78 -6.55
C LYS A 12 -1.20 -3.54 -6.25
N ILE A 13 -2.12 -2.97 -5.46
CA ILE A 13 -3.38 -3.63 -5.11
C ILE A 13 -4.22 -3.92 -6.36
N GLU A 14 -4.36 -2.94 -7.26
CA GLU A 14 -5.20 -3.10 -8.45
C GLU A 14 -4.57 -4.02 -9.52
N SER A 15 -3.25 -4.24 -9.48
CA SER A 15 -2.57 -5.22 -10.36
C SER A 15 -2.78 -6.67 -9.94
N GLU A 16 -3.16 -6.90 -8.69
CA GLU A 16 -3.32 -8.24 -8.12
C GLU A 16 -4.69 -8.83 -8.50
N VAL A 17 -4.69 -10.09 -8.90
CA VAL A 17 -5.88 -10.82 -9.33
C VAL A 17 -6.14 -11.96 -8.34
N CYS A 18 -7.37 -12.05 -7.85
CA CYS A 18 -7.77 -13.16 -6.99
C CYS A 18 -7.59 -14.50 -7.74
N PRO A 19 -6.83 -15.45 -7.20
CA PRO A 19 -6.57 -16.72 -7.89
C PRO A 19 -7.84 -17.57 -8.06
N ILE A 20 -8.82 -17.42 -7.17
CA ILE A 20 -10.07 -18.19 -7.16
C ILE A 20 -11.11 -17.58 -8.11
N HIS A 21 -11.35 -16.28 -8.00
CA HIS A 21 -12.46 -15.62 -8.69
C HIS A 21 -12.03 -14.84 -9.93
N GLN A 22 -10.72 -14.75 -10.19
CA GLN A 22 -10.13 -14.05 -11.33
C GLN A 22 -10.60 -12.59 -11.45
N LYS A 23 -10.73 -11.92 -10.28
CA LYS A 23 -11.13 -10.52 -10.15
C LYS A 23 -10.04 -9.74 -9.45
N ASN A 24 -9.77 -8.53 -9.94
CA ASN A 24 -8.82 -7.61 -9.32
C ASN A 24 -9.36 -7.06 -8.01
N ALA A 25 -8.45 -6.71 -7.10
CA ALA A 25 -8.79 -5.86 -5.97
C ALA A 25 -8.94 -4.40 -6.44
N VAL A 26 -9.72 -3.62 -5.69
CA VAL A 26 -9.95 -2.21 -5.98
C VAL A 26 -9.51 -1.40 -4.77
N PHE A 27 -8.64 -0.43 -5.01
CA PHE A 27 -8.22 0.50 -3.99
C PHE A 27 -9.24 1.64 -3.89
N VAL A 28 -9.74 1.87 -2.67
CA VAL A 28 -10.73 2.91 -2.39
C VAL A 28 -10.13 3.92 -1.43
N LYS A 29 -9.70 5.07 -1.95
CA LYS A 29 -9.21 6.17 -1.11
C LYS A 29 -10.36 6.77 -0.30
N THR A 30 -10.17 6.94 1.00
CA THR A 30 -11.11 7.67 1.88
C THR A 30 -10.50 9.02 2.28
N THR A 31 -11.24 9.84 3.01
CA THR A 31 -10.79 11.16 3.49
C THR A 31 -9.57 11.08 4.41
N GLU A 32 -9.43 10.00 5.17
CA GLU A 32 -8.37 9.85 6.18
C GLU A 32 -7.44 8.66 5.91
N SER A 33 -7.86 7.70 5.07
CA SER A 33 -7.15 6.43 4.87
C SER A 33 -7.43 5.83 3.49
N PHE A 34 -7.32 4.51 3.38
CA PHE A 34 -7.75 3.75 2.23
C PHE A 34 -8.44 2.47 2.68
N ASN A 35 -9.32 1.97 1.81
CA ASN A 35 -9.97 0.68 1.92
C ASN A 35 -9.60 -0.18 0.70
N ILE A 36 -9.75 -1.49 0.85
CA ILE A 36 -9.56 -2.45 -0.23
C ILE A 36 -10.87 -3.21 -0.42
N ALA A 37 -11.43 -3.11 -1.62
CA ALA A 37 -12.55 -3.93 -2.05
C ALA A 37 -12.01 -5.12 -2.83
N ALA A 38 -12.47 -6.32 -2.50
CA ALA A 38 -12.03 -7.58 -3.09
C ALA A 38 -13.23 -8.52 -3.23
N CYS A 39 -13.11 -9.53 -4.10
CA CYS A 39 -14.19 -10.48 -4.38
C CYS A 39 -14.45 -11.50 -3.25
N CYS A 40 -13.49 -11.72 -2.36
CA CYS A 40 -13.61 -12.62 -1.20
C CYS A 40 -12.75 -12.14 -0.03
N GLU A 41 -13.04 -12.62 1.17
CA GLU A 41 -12.38 -12.20 2.41
C GLU A 41 -10.91 -12.64 2.49
N ASP A 42 -10.58 -13.83 1.99
CA ASP A 42 -9.19 -14.32 1.96
C ASP A 42 -8.29 -13.39 1.14
N PHE A 43 -8.75 -13.07 -0.09
CA PHE A 43 -8.01 -12.17 -0.97
C PHE A 43 -7.98 -10.75 -0.42
N LYS A 44 -9.06 -10.29 0.23
CA LYS A 44 -9.08 -9.00 0.92
C LYS A 44 -8.00 -8.93 2.00
N THR A 45 -7.90 -9.97 2.83
CA THR A 45 -6.93 -10.07 3.92
C THR A 45 -5.51 -10.05 3.38
N GLU A 46 -5.23 -10.85 2.34
CA GLU A 46 -3.93 -10.86 1.68
C GLU A 46 -3.54 -9.47 1.15
N MET A 47 -4.48 -8.76 0.51
CA MET A 47 -4.22 -7.41 -0.01
C MET A 47 -3.97 -6.41 1.12
N ILE A 48 -4.67 -6.51 2.25
CA ILE A 48 -4.44 -5.66 3.43
C ILE A 48 -3.03 -5.89 3.98
N GLU A 49 -2.61 -7.14 4.12
CA GLU A 49 -1.26 -7.47 4.60
C GLU A 49 -0.17 -6.95 3.67
N LYS A 50 -0.31 -7.15 2.35
CA LYS A 50 0.61 -6.60 1.34
C LYS A 50 0.68 -5.07 1.44
N SER A 51 -0.46 -4.42 1.62
CA SER A 51 -0.54 -2.95 1.74
C SER A 51 0.19 -2.43 2.97
N ASN A 52 0.01 -3.10 4.12
CA ASN A 52 0.70 -2.76 5.37
C ASN A 52 2.22 -2.90 5.22
N TYR A 53 2.69 -3.95 4.55
CA TYR A 53 4.11 -4.14 4.27
C TYR A 53 4.68 -2.99 3.41
N ILE A 54 3.98 -2.60 2.33
CA ILE A 54 4.40 -1.51 1.45
C ILE A 54 4.48 -0.19 2.22
N VAL A 55 3.47 0.13 3.04
CA VAL A 55 3.45 1.34 3.88
C VAL A 55 4.64 1.35 4.84
N ALA A 56 4.95 0.22 5.48
CA ALA A 56 6.10 0.11 6.38
C ALA A 56 7.43 0.32 5.64
N GLU A 57 7.60 -0.29 4.46
CA GLU A 57 8.79 -0.11 3.62
C GLU A 57 8.97 1.34 3.15
N GLU A 58 7.89 1.98 2.67
CA GLU A 58 7.93 3.39 2.25
C GLU A 58 8.27 4.32 3.42
N THR A 59 7.68 4.07 4.58
CA THR A 59 7.99 4.82 5.81
C THR A 59 9.45 4.67 6.19
N LYS A 60 9.99 3.44 6.15
CA LYS A 60 11.41 3.19 6.43
C LYS A 60 12.34 3.90 5.45
N LYS A 61 12.06 3.80 4.14
CA LYS A 61 12.84 4.50 3.09
C LYS A 61 12.84 6.01 3.30
N ASN A 62 11.68 6.56 3.68
CA ASN A 62 11.58 8.00 3.94
C ASN A 62 12.41 8.41 5.17
N MET A 63 12.38 7.62 6.24
CA MET A 63 13.22 7.85 7.42
C MET A 63 14.72 7.75 7.09
N ASP A 64 15.14 6.75 6.32
CA ASP A 64 16.54 6.59 5.90
C ASP A 64 17.01 7.80 5.08
N ASN A 65 16.17 8.33 4.20
CA ASN A 65 16.47 9.52 3.41
C ASN A 65 16.56 10.79 4.28
N ILE A 66 15.68 10.94 5.27
CA ILE A 66 15.73 12.06 6.22
C ILE A 66 17.02 11.99 7.03
N LEU A 67 17.38 10.82 7.55
CA LEU A 67 18.62 10.62 8.31
C LEU A 67 19.85 10.94 7.45
N LYS A 68 19.95 10.41 6.23
CA LYS A 68 21.06 10.71 5.32
C LYS A 68 21.21 12.21 5.09
N LYS A 69 20.11 12.92 4.75
CA LYS A 69 20.14 14.38 4.57
C LYS A 69 20.53 15.15 5.83
N ALA A 70 20.23 14.63 7.02
CA ALA A 70 20.61 15.24 8.29
C ALA A 70 22.10 15.05 8.61
N PHE A 71 22.71 13.93 8.20
CA PHE A 71 24.13 13.62 8.40
C PHE A 71 25.05 14.07 7.25
N GLU A 72 24.49 14.42 6.08
CA GLU A 72 25.22 15.04 4.95
C GLU A 72 25.41 16.57 5.11
N LYS A 73 25.21 17.10 6.32
CA LYS A 73 25.35 18.51 6.67
C LYS A 73 26.42 18.69 7.74
#